data_AF-A0A2M7TRJ1-F1
#
_entry.id   AF-A0A2M7TRJ1-F1
#
_cell.length_a   1.000
_cell.length_b   1.000
_cell.length_c   1.000
_cell.angle_alpha   90.00
_cell.angle_beta   90.00
_cell.angle_gamma   90.00
#
_symmetry.space_group_name_H-M   'P 1'
#
loop_
_entity.id
_entity.type
_entity.pdbx_description
1 polymer ?
#
loop_
_entity_poly.entity_id
_entity_poly.type
_entity_poly.pdbx_seq_one_letter_code
_entity_poly.pdbx_strand_id
1 'polypeptide(L)'
;YNTTKRNDILDGCIWFGCDNGVFGSEFGKSVIQKYVEMLEFLKDKNTIFEKFHISDQVYNFLYYDKNINYRGVERRLRSFDCKIVFCKIKEDEDVFKKRIEERLKSVPHYQRIVKPFSWYIKQQRTYEQFLEKSILPVLEVDMTKIPNEKYKEVLGWIKEEA
;
A
#
# COMPACT_ATOMS: atom_id res chain seq x y z
N TYR A 1 18.96 -7.07 -20.71
CA TYR A 1 18.26 -6.47 -21.86
C TYR A 1 18.26 -4.98 -21.67
N ASN A 2 19.02 -4.25 -22.49
CA ASN A 2 19.14 -2.79 -22.40
C ASN A 2 17.90 -2.19 -23.10
N THR A 3 16.88 -1.81 -22.34
CA THR A 3 15.57 -1.36 -22.87
C THR A 3 15.50 0.14 -23.12
N THR A 4 16.61 0.78 -23.45
CA THR A 4 16.59 2.20 -23.84
C THR A 4 15.80 2.37 -25.14
N LYS A 5 14.55 2.83 -24.97
CA LYS A 5 13.62 3.43 -25.95
C LYS A 5 13.53 2.69 -27.29
N ARG A 6 12.96 1.48 -27.29
CA ARG A 6 12.35 0.98 -28.51
C ARG A 6 10.93 1.52 -28.62
N ASN A 7 10.59 2.12 -29.76
CA ASN A 7 9.26 2.70 -30.04
C ASN A 7 8.13 1.65 -30.16
N ASP A 8 8.44 0.37 -30.04
CA ASP A 8 7.49 -0.75 -30.11
C ASP A 8 7.02 -1.25 -28.73
N ILE A 9 7.58 -0.71 -27.62
CA ILE A 9 7.20 -1.09 -26.25
C ILE A 9 6.46 0.08 -25.61
N LEU A 10 5.27 -0.18 -25.08
CA LEU A 10 4.53 0.77 -24.25
C LEU A 10 5.30 1.02 -22.95
N ASP A 11 5.56 2.30 -22.66
CA ASP A 11 6.21 2.75 -21.43
C ASP A 11 5.16 3.30 -20.46
N GLY A 12 5.22 2.88 -19.20
CA GLY A 12 4.21 3.23 -18.21
C GLY A 12 4.47 2.57 -16.86
N CYS A 13 3.70 3.01 -15.86
CA CYS A 13 3.77 2.44 -14.52
C CYS A 13 3.15 1.04 -14.49
N ILE A 14 3.84 0.12 -13.83
CA ILE A 14 3.35 -1.23 -13.55
C ILE A 14 2.66 -1.20 -12.19
N TRP A 15 1.37 -1.51 -12.15
CA TRP A 15 0.60 -1.56 -10.92
C TRP A 15 0.17 -2.99 -10.59
N PHE A 16 0.61 -3.47 -9.43
CA PHE A 16 0.15 -4.72 -8.83
C PHE A 16 -0.84 -4.40 -7.70
N GLY A 17 -2.12 -4.55 -8.01
CA GLY A 17 -3.20 -4.53 -7.03
C GLY A 17 -3.30 -5.88 -6.31
N CYS A 18 -3.36 -5.86 -4.98
CA CYS A 18 -3.63 -7.05 -4.18
C CYS A 18 -4.83 -6.80 -3.26
N ASP A 19 -5.96 -7.44 -3.58
CA ASP A 19 -7.21 -7.28 -2.85
C ASP A 19 -7.23 -8.09 -1.54
N ASN A 20 -8.27 -7.85 -0.74
CA ASN A 20 -8.49 -8.44 0.57
C ASN A 20 -8.59 -9.99 0.48
N GLY A 21 -7.89 -10.69 1.38
CA GLY A 21 -7.88 -12.16 1.46
C GLY A 21 -6.47 -12.77 1.38
N VAL A 22 -5.49 -12.02 0.87
CA VAL A 22 -4.09 -12.45 0.84
C VAL A 22 -3.36 -12.06 2.12
N PHE A 23 -3.38 -10.77 2.48
CA PHE A 23 -2.70 -10.29 3.67
C PHE A 23 -3.46 -10.72 4.93
N GLY A 24 -2.76 -11.12 5.97
CA GLY A 24 -3.38 -11.71 7.16
C GLY A 24 -3.86 -13.14 6.98
N SER A 25 -3.60 -13.80 5.85
CA SER A 25 -3.89 -15.22 5.64
C SER A 25 -2.62 -16.04 5.49
N GLU A 26 -2.75 -17.35 5.32
CA GLU A 26 -1.63 -18.26 5.09
C GLU A 26 -0.84 -17.95 3.80
N PHE A 27 -1.43 -17.20 2.86
CA PHE A 27 -0.79 -16.84 1.60
C PHE A 27 0.10 -15.60 1.70
N GLY A 28 -0.11 -14.72 2.68
CA GLY A 28 0.49 -13.38 2.74
C GLY A 28 2.01 -13.39 2.59
N LYS A 29 2.70 -14.22 3.37
CA LYS A 29 4.17 -14.34 3.31
C LYS A 29 4.67 -14.80 1.94
N SER A 30 4.03 -15.80 1.35
CA SER A 30 4.43 -16.35 0.04
C SER A 30 4.21 -15.34 -1.07
N VAL A 31 3.07 -14.64 -1.07
CA VAL A 31 2.78 -13.59 -2.06
C VAL A 31 3.78 -12.44 -1.95
N ILE A 32 4.08 -11.97 -0.74
CA ILE A 32 5.08 -10.93 -0.52
C ILE A 32 6.46 -11.36 -1.05
N GLN A 33 6.86 -12.60 -0.81
CA GLN A 33 8.13 -13.12 -1.35
C GLN A 33 8.15 -13.09 -2.89
N LYS A 34 7.06 -13.51 -3.53
CA LYS A 34 6.92 -13.45 -4.98
C LYS A 34 6.91 -12.02 -5.51
N TYR A 35 6.30 -11.09 -4.79
CA TYR A 35 6.38 -9.69 -5.17
C TYR A 35 7.80 -9.13 -5.09
N VAL A 36 8.57 -9.49 -4.06
CA VAL A 36 10.00 -9.11 -3.97
C VAL A 36 10.81 -9.72 -5.12
N GLU A 37 10.56 -10.99 -5.48
CA GLU A 37 11.19 -11.62 -6.64
C GLU A 37 10.85 -10.89 -7.94
N MET A 38 9.57 -10.56 -8.18
CA MET A 38 9.15 -9.80 -9.37
C MET A 38 9.81 -8.42 -9.44
N LEU A 39 9.87 -7.72 -8.31
CA LEU A 39 10.49 -6.40 -8.24
C LEU A 39 11.99 -6.45 -8.58
N GLU A 40 12.69 -7.54 -8.27
CA GLU A 40 14.09 -7.70 -8.66
C GLU A 40 14.30 -7.63 -10.18
N PHE A 41 13.33 -8.11 -10.96
CA PHE A 41 13.31 -7.99 -12.42
C PHE A 41 12.80 -6.63 -12.92
N LEU A 42 11.96 -5.95 -12.12
CA LEU A 42 11.28 -4.70 -12.48
C LEU A 42 11.90 -3.46 -11.82
N LYS A 43 13.05 -3.59 -11.15
CA LYS A 43 13.66 -2.50 -10.37
C LYS A 43 13.99 -1.24 -11.17
N ASP A 44 14.15 -1.37 -12.48
CA ASP A 44 14.41 -0.27 -13.41
C ASP A 44 13.11 0.29 -14.04
N LYS A 45 11.95 -0.09 -13.49
CA LYS A 45 10.61 0.32 -13.94
C LYS A 45 9.82 0.92 -12.79
N ASN A 46 9.03 1.93 -13.11
CA ASN A 46 8.10 2.55 -12.17
C ASN A 46 7.02 1.53 -11.77
N THR A 47 7.18 0.93 -10.59
CA THR A 47 6.35 -0.18 -10.12
C THR A 47 5.67 0.18 -8.82
N ILE A 48 4.34 0.02 -8.76
CA ILE A 48 3.52 0.26 -7.59
C ILE A 48 2.94 -1.07 -7.12
N PHE A 49 3.14 -1.38 -5.84
CA PHE A 49 2.40 -2.44 -5.16
C PHE A 49 1.37 -1.82 -4.23
N GLU A 50 0.09 -2.05 -4.50
CA GLU A 50 -0.98 -1.65 -3.58
C GLU A 50 -1.10 -2.68 -2.46
N LYS A 51 -0.85 -2.23 -1.22
CA LYS A 51 -0.71 -3.07 -0.02
C LYS A 51 0.47 -4.06 -0.14
N PHE A 52 1.15 -4.32 0.97
CA PHE A 52 2.34 -5.17 0.98
C PHE A 52 2.58 -5.77 2.39
N HIS A 53 3.83 -5.90 2.79
CA HIS A 53 4.25 -6.46 4.08
C HIS A 53 3.66 -5.75 5.29
N ILE A 54 3.57 -4.42 5.27
CA ILE A 54 2.96 -3.68 6.39
C ILE A 54 1.48 -4.07 6.55
N SER A 55 0.74 -4.24 5.45
CA SER A 55 -0.66 -4.68 5.50
C SER A 55 -0.80 -6.08 6.10
N ASP A 56 0.12 -6.99 5.76
CA ASP A 56 0.14 -8.33 6.35
C ASP A 56 0.40 -8.30 7.86
N GLN A 57 1.35 -7.47 8.30
CA GLN A 57 1.64 -7.27 9.72
C GLN A 57 0.42 -6.71 10.46
N VAL A 58 -0.20 -5.67 9.91
CA VAL A 58 -1.37 -5.02 10.50
C VAL A 58 -2.53 -6.01 10.60
N TYR A 59 -2.83 -6.78 9.56
CA TYR A 59 -3.97 -7.71 9.59
C TYR A 59 -3.70 -8.88 10.53
N ASN A 60 -2.48 -9.43 10.54
CA ASN A 60 -2.12 -10.48 11.49
C ASN A 60 -2.21 -9.99 12.94
N PHE A 61 -1.79 -8.75 13.21
CA PHE A 61 -1.89 -8.15 14.53
C PHE A 61 -3.35 -7.92 14.94
N LEU A 62 -4.15 -7.30 14.07
CA LEU A 62 -5.54 -6.94 14.41
C LEU A 62 -6.47 -8.15 14.59
N TYR A 63 -6.28 -9.22 13.82
CA TYR A 63 -7.17 -10.38 13.84
C TYR A 63 -6.68 -11.53 14.70
N TYR A 64 -5.36 -11.69 14.85
CA TYR A 64 -4.78 -12.87 15.51
C TYR A 64 -3.76 -12.53 16.60
N ASP A 65 -3.55 -11.25 16.91
CA ASP A 65 -2.53 -10.78 17.86
C ASP A 65 -1.11 -11.29 17.51
N LYS A 66 -0.84 -11.44 16.21
CA LYS A 66 0.44 -11.95 15.70
C LYS A 66 1.30 -10.83 15.14
N ASN A 67 2.51 -10.69 15.69
CA ASN A 67 3.54 -9.79 15.18
C ASN A 67 4.43 -10.53 14.17
N ILE A 68 4.13 -10.37 12.88
CA ILE A 68 4.93 -10.97 11.80
C ILE A 68 6.18 -10.12 11.55
N ASN A 69 7.34 -10.78 11.40
CA ASN A 69 8.61 -10.11 11.14
C ASN A 69 8.98 -10.13 9.65
N TYR A 70 9.04 -8.94 9.04
CA TYR A 70 9.43 -8.74 7.64
C TYR A 70 10.79 -8.05 7.47
N ARG A 71 11.65 -8.00 8.50
CA ARG A 71 12.95 -7.29 8.43
C ARG A 71 13.83 -7.75 7.26
N GLY A 72 13.80 -9.04 6.92
CA GLY A 72 14.51 -9.57 5.75
C GLY A 72 13.97 -9.04 4.42
N VAL A 73 12.63 -8.93 4.31
CA VAL A 73 11.96 -8.34 3.14
C VAL A 73 12.31 -6.86 3.04
N GLU A 74 12.23 -6.11 4.13
CA GLU A 74 12.55 -4.67 4.10
C GLU A 74 13.99 -4.39 3.70
N ARG A 75 14.96 -5.24 4.12
CA ARG A 75 16.35 -5.09 3.66
C ARG A 75 16.48 -5.26 2.15
N ARG A 76 15.74 -6.20 1.56
CA ARG A 76 15.72 -6.38 0.10
C ARG A 76 15.04 -5.19 -0.58
N LEU A 77 13.87 -4.77 -0.11
CA LEU A 77 13.17 -3.59 -0.64
C LEU A 77 14.05 -2.33 -0.57
N ARG A 78 14.76 -2.12 0.53
CA ARG A 78 15.68 -0.99 0.69
C ARG A 78 16.83 -1.03 -0.31
N SER A 79 17.32 -2.22 -0.67
CA SER A 79 18.37 -2.36 -1.69
C SER A 79 17.89 -2.00 -3.10
N PHE A 80 16.58 -1.90 -3.31
CA PHE A 80 15.95 -1.45 -4.55
C PHE A 80 15.43 0.01 -4.48
N ASP A 81 15.86 0.79 -3.48
CA ASP A 81 15.36 2.15 -3.19
C ASP A 81 13.82 2.23 -3.07
N CYS A 82 13.18 1.16 -2.60
CA CYS A 82 11.74 1.18 -2.38
C CYS A 82 11.36 2.15 -1.27
N LYS A 83 10.21 2.78 -1.51
CA LYS A 83 9.62 3.79 -0.65
C LYS A 83 8.17 3.41 -0.35
N ILE A 84 7.64 3.87 0.78
CA ILE A 84 6.25 3.66 1.17
C ILE A 84 5.51 5.00 1.07
N VAL A 85 4.41 5.01 0.33
CA VAL A 85 3.44 6.11 0.37
C VAL A 85 2.28 5.67 1.27
N PHE A 86 2.13 6.32 2.40
CA PHE A 86 1.07 6.05 3.36
C PHE A 86 -0.07 7.06 3.20
N CYS A 87 -1.14 6.62 2.55
CA CYS A 87 -2.35 7.42 2.40
C CYS A 87 -3.20 7.37 3.67
N LYS A 88 -3.30 8.51 4.37
CA LYS A 88 -4.05 8.65 5.63
C LYS A 88 -5.29 9.52 5.42
N ILE A 89 -6.32 9.31 6.24
CA ILE A 89 -7.45 10.24 6.34
C ILE A 89 -7.62 10.72 7.78
N LYS A 90 -8.16 11.94 7.94
CA LYS A 90 -8.49 12.47 9.26
C LYS A 90 -9.41 11.51 9.99
N GLU A 91 -9.16 11.37 11.29
CA GLU A 91 -9.93 10.53 12.18
C GLU A 91 -11.30 11.17 12.51
N ASP A 92 -12.13 11.30 11.48
CA ASP A 92 -13.40 12.01 11.49
C ASP A 92 -14.50 11.06 10.98
N GLU A 93 -15.46 10.75 11.84
CA GLU A 93 -16.51 9.78 11.56
C GLU A 93 -17.33 10.15 10.30
N ASP A 94 -17.56 11.43 10.05
CA ASP A 94 -18.36 11.88 8.91
C ASP A 94 -17.61 11.66 7.59
N VAL A 95 -16.28 11.83 7.59
CA VAL A 95 -15.43 11.51 6.44
C VAL A 95 -15.49 10.01 6.12
N PHE A 96 -15.44 9.15 7.14
CA PHE A 96 -15.52 7.70 6.94
C PHE A 96 -16.90 7.26 6.47
N LYS A 97 -17.98 7.79 7.08
CA LYS A 97 -19.36 7.51 6.64
C LYS A 97 -19.55 7.82 5.17
N LYS A 98 -19.16 9.03 4.74
CA LYS A 98 -19.25 9.45 3.35
C LYS A 98 -18.49 8.50 2.40
N ARG A 99 -17.27 8.10 2.75
CA ARG A 99 -16.46 7.17 1.93
C ARG A 99 -17.06 5.78 1.84
N ILE A 100 -17.57 5.26 2.95
CA ILE A 100 -18.24 3.97 2.99
C ILE A 100 -19.49 4.00 2.11
N GLU A 101 -20.30 5.07 2.19
CA GLU A 101 -21.48 5.25 1.34
C GLU A 101 -21.12 5.30 -0.15
N GLU A 102 -20.10 6.08 -0.53
CA GLU A 102 -19.61 6.15 -1.91
C GLU A 102 -19.07 4.79 -2.39
N ARG A 103 -18.36 4.06 -1.52
CA ARG A 103 -17.86 2.72 -1.84
C ARG A 103 -18.99 1.70 -1.99
N LEU A 104 -20.02 1.76 -1.17
CA LEU A 104 -21.17 0.86 -1.25
C LEU A 104 -22.02 1.12 -2.51
N LYS A 105 -22.13 2.38 -2.94
CA LYS A 105 -22.79 2.74 -4.21
C LYS A 105 -22.06 2.16 -5.42
N SER A 106 -20.73 2.22 -5.43
CA SER A 106 -19.90 1.73 -6.54
C SER A 106 -19.64 0.22 -6.48
N VAL A 107 -19.59 -0.37 -5.28
CA VAL A 107 -19.19 -1.75 -5.02
C VAL A 107 -20.12 -2.36 -3.96
N PRO A 108 -21.35 -2.78 -4.31
CA PRO A 108 -22.35 -3.21 -3.32
C PRO A 108 -21.92 -4.39 -2.44
N HIS A 109 -21.12 -5.31 -2.97
CA HIS A 109 -20.63 -6.47 -2.21
C HIS A 109 -19.66 -6.09 -1.08
N TYR A 110 -19.16 -4.85 -1.05
CA TYR A 110 -18.33 -4.33 0.05
C TYR A 110 -19.07 -4.34 1.40
N GLN A 111 -20.41 -4.36 1.38
CA GLN A 111 -21.23 -4.50 2.58
C GLN A 111 -20.87 -5.73 3.43
N ARG A 112 -20.36 -6.80 2.81
CA ARG A 112 -19.98 -8.05 3.52
C ARG A 112 -18.77 -7.88 4.43
N ILE A 113 -17.93 -6.88 4.16
CA ILE A 113 -16.63 -6.71 4.80
C ILE A 113 -16.47 -5.36 5.49
N VAL A 114 -17.47 -4.47 5.37
CA VAL A 114 -17.47 -3.17 6.03
C VAL A 114 -17.34 -3.34 7.55
N LYS A 115 -16.59 -2.44 8.18
CA LYS A 115 -16.33 -2.44 9.62
C LYS A 115 -16.86 -1.14 10.25
N PRO A 116 -17.10 -1.10 11.57
CA PRO A 116 -17.44 0.15 12.24
C PRO A 116 -16.27 1.15 12.16
N PHE A 117 -16.57 2.45 12.25
CA PHE A 117 -15.59 3.55 12.23
C PHE A 117 -14.39 3.30 13.18
N SER A 118 -14.67 2.89 14.42
CA SER A 118 -13.64 2.60 15.43
C SER A 118 -12.62 1.54 14.98
N TRP A 119 -13.05 0.58 14.15
CA TRP A 119 -12.15 -0.44 13.61
C TRP A 119 -11.18 0.15 12.58
N TYR A 120 -11.65 1.04 11.70
CA TYR A 120 -10.78 1.68 10.72
C TYR A 120 -9.78 2.65 11.37
N ILE A 121 -10.20 3.37 12.43
CA ILE A 121 -9.29 4.18 13.23
C ILE A 121 -8.20 3.33 13.87
N LYS A 122 -8.60 2.22 14.51
CA LYS A 122 -7.64 1.26 15.07
C LYS A 122 -6.68 0.74 13.99
N GLN A 123 -7.19 0.41 12.81
CA GLN A 123 -6.39 -0.05 11.69
C GLN A 123 -5.37 1.00 11.24
N GLN A 124 -5.79 2.25 11.02
CA GLN A 124 -4.90 3.35 10.59
C GLN A 124 -3.79 3.60 11.61
N ARG A 125 -4.12 3.68 12.90
CA ARG A 125 -3.13 3.82 13.99
C ARG A 125 -2.19 2.61 14.07
N THR A 126 -2.67 1.42 13.74
CA THR A 126 -1.83 0.22 13.69
C THR A 126 -0.85 0.31 12.52
N TYR A 127 -1.27 0.79 11.34
CA TYR A 127 -0.36 1.07 10.23
C TYR A 127 0.75 2.02 10.65
N GLU A 128 0.41 3.13 11.31
CA GLU A 128 1.39 4.12 11.81
C GLU A 128 2.44 3.45 12.71
N GLN A 129 2.01 2.65 13.68
CA GLN A 129 2.93 1.92 14.58
C GLN A 129 3.88 0.96 13.87
N PHE A 130 3.46 0.32 12.77
CA PHE A 130 4.32 -0.56 11.98
C PHE A 130 5.22 0.25 11.04
N LEU A 131 4.73 1.35 10.47
CA LEU A 131 5.51 2.25 9.61
C LEU A 131 6.64 2.93 10.37
N GLU A 132 6.42 3.36 11.62
CA GLU A 132 7.47 3.92 12.49
C GLU A 132 8.64 2.95 12.72
N LYS A 133 8.40 1.64 12.62
CA LYS A 133 9.41 0.59 12.79
C LYS A 133 10.08 0.17 11.48
N SER A 134 9.54 0.60 10.35
CA SER A 134 10.04 0.29 9.01
C SER A 134 11.40 0.95 8.79
N ILE A 135 12.29 0.29 8.04
CA ILE A 135 13.53 0.93 7.55
C ILE A 135 13.38 1.62 6.20
N LEU A 136 12.22 1.47 5.56
CA LEU A 136 11.94 2.10 4.29
C LEU A 136 11.53 3.56 4.53
N PRO A 137 11.95 4.49 3.67
CA PRO A 137 11.43 5.85 3.70
C PRO A 137 9.90 5.84 3.55
N VAL A 138 9.23 6.65 4.35
CA VAL A 138 7.76 6.79 4.33
C VAL A 138 7.40 8.24 4.02
N LEU A 139 6.48 8.42 3.08
CA LEU A 139 5.79 9.68 2.86
C LEU A 139 4.33 9.51 3.29
N GLU A 140 3.91 10.29 4.28
CA GLU A 140 2.50 10.35 4.66
C GLU A 140 1.76 11.35 3.78
N VAL A 141 0.60 10.95 3.27
CA VAL A 141 -0.23 11.78 2.39
C VAL A 141 -1.63 11.90 2.95
N ASP A 142 -2.05 13.12 3.27
CA ASP A 142 -3.43 13.41 3.69
C ASP A 142 -4.37 13.31 2.49
N MET A 143 -5.18 12.26 2.49
CA MET A 143 -6.17 11.96 1.48
C MET A 143 -7.58 12.37 1.90
N THR A 144 -7.78 13.06 3.02
CA THR A 144 -9.11 13.37 3.61
C THR A 144 -10.11 13.93 2.59
N LYS A 145 -9.67 14.87 1.76
CA LYS A 145 -10.48 15.47 0.69
C LYS A 145 -10.09 14.86 -0.65
N ILE A 146 -11.08 14.42 -1.42
CA ILE A 146 -10.93 13.98 -2.82
C ILE A 146 -12.01 14.64 -3.69
N PRO A 147 -11.74 14.95 -4.97
CA PRO A 147 -10.43 14.86 -5.64
C PRO A 147 -9.41 15.85 -5.05
N ASN A 148 -8.11 15.54 -5.21
CA ASN A 148 -7.01 16.39 -4.76
C ASN A 148 -5.79 16.20 -5.69
N GLU A 149 -4.77 17.05 -5.54
CA GLU A 149 -3.53 16.98 -6.34
C GLU A 149 -2.33 16.43 -5.54
N LYS A 150 -2.58 15.65 -4.48
CA LYS A 150 -1.51 15.12 -3.62
C LYS A 150 -0.57 14.16 -4.34
N TYR A 151 -0.97 13.63 -5.50
CA TYR A 151 -0.08 12.85 -6.35
C TYR A 151 1.17 13.64 -6.77
N LYS A 152 1.10 14.98 -6.93
CA LYS A 152 2.26 15.82 -7.28
C LYS A 152 3.34 15.77 -6.20
N GLU A 153 2.93 15.73 -4.93
CA GLU A 153 3.83 15.57 -3.78
C GLU A 153 4.53 14.21 -3.81
N VAL A 154 3.80 13.15 -4.14
CA VAL A 154 4.35 11.80 -4.30
C VAL A 154 5.36 11.74 -5.44
N LEU A 155 5.01 12.27 -6.63
CA LEU A 155 5.89 12.30 -7.81
C LEU A 155 7.21 13.03 -7.51
N GLY A 156 7.12 14.22 -6.91
CA GLY A 156 8.31 14.97 -6.50
C GLY A 156 9.18 14.21 -5.49
N TRP A 157 8.59 13.47 -4.56
CA TRP A 157 9.32 12.68 -3.56
C TRP A 157 10.00 11.43 -4.14
N ILE A 158 9.37 10.79 -5.13
CA ILE A 158 9.98 9.66 -5.85
C ILE A 158 10.95 10.12 -6.95
N LYS A 159 11.06 11.44 -7.19
CA LYS A 159 11.90 12.07 -8.24
C LYS A 159 11.43 11.75 -9.66
N GLU A 160 10.13 11.63 -9.84
CA GLU A 160 9.47 11.51 -11.15
C GLU A 160 8.89 12.86 -11.56
N GLU A 161 8.84 13.12 -12.87
CA GLU A 161 8.22 14.33 -13.41
C GLU A 161 6.67 14.25 -13.27
N ALA A 162 6.04 15.39 -12.98
CA ALA A 162 4.61 15.49 -12.70
C ALA A 162 3.73 15.72 -13.94
#